data_AF-A0A371ND07-F1
#
_entry.id   AF-A0A371ND07-F1
#
_cell.length_a   1.000
_cell.length_b   1.000
_cell.length_c   1.000
_cell.angle_alpha   90.00
_cell.angle_beta   90.00
_cell.angle_gamma   90.00
#
_symmetry.space_group_name_H-M   'P 1'
#
loop_
_entity.id
_entity.type
_entity.pdbx_description
1 polymer ?
#
loop_
_entity_poly.entity_id
_entity_poly.type
_entity_poly.pdbx_seq_one_letter_code
_entity_poly.pdbx_strand_id
1 'polypeptide(L)'
;MEETRKYLDRIGIGAPRGESEKRFSDGGQYRFEVPGIQRPGAMAALIDAMEQQDVRVHRVTQTRGIMLLTDTEIEEMAGMARETGIELFLSVGPRATYDTSASARTPEGARIGYRLRGYDNLVYAVEDVKRAAELGVRGIVVYDEGLLWVLGRMRADGELPADLHLKVSAHCGHGNPASARLLQDIGADSLNPVRDLQIPMLASLREAIDISIDVHTENPKSSGGFIRHYEVPDIIRYAAPVYLKTGGSVAGHHGWETTEAQARERIRQVVLVRDMIERYYPEAVLSEGGDLSIPVGGG
;
A
#
# COMPACT_ATOMS: atom_id res chain seq x y z
N MET A 1 7.01 -25.35 5.51
CA MET A 1 8.27 -25.13 4.74
C MET A 1 9.53 -25.46 5.54
N GLU A 2 9.44 -25.56 6.87
CA GLU A 2 10.56 -25.88 7.77
C GLU A 2 11.33 -27.16 7.41
N GLU A 3 10.63 -28.25 7.06
CA GLU A 3 11.25 -29.52 6.66
C GLU A 3 12.07 -29.41 5.38
N THR A 4 11.57 -28.65 4.41
CA THR A 4 12.27 -28.37 3.15
C THR A 4 13.48 -27.47 3.38
N ARG A 5 13.37 -26.44 4.23
CA ARG A 5 14.51 -25.59 4.62
C ARG A 5 15.60 -26.39 5.32
N LYS A 6 15.23 -27.27 6.27
CA LYS A 6 16.17 -28.21 6.92
C LYS A 6 16.85 -29.15 5.92
N TYR A 7 16.12 -29.62 4.91
CA TYR A 7 16.69 -30.43 3.84
C TYR A 7 17.66 -29.64 2.95
N LEU A 8 17.31 -28.40 2.59
CA LEU A 8 18.15 -27.50 1.77
C LEU A 8 19.44 -27.09 2.51
N ASP A 9 19.34 -26.73 3.78
CA ASP A 9 20.49 -26.49 4.66
C ASP A 9 21.40 -27.71 4.72
N ARG A 10 20.83 -28.92 4.87
CA ARG A 10 21.57 -30.20 4.91
C ARG A 10 22.33 -30.48 3.62
N ILE A 11 21.89 -29.97 2.47
CA ILE A 11 22.59 -30.10 1.18
C ILE A 11 23.44 -28.86 0.84
N GLY A 12 23.70 -27.99 1.82
CA GLY A 12 24.59 -26.84 1.67
C GLY A 12 23.94 -25.60 1.04
N ILE A 13 22.60 -25.56 0.95
CA ILE A 13 21.84 -24.44 0.42
C ILE A 13 21.18 -23.71 1.59
N GLY A 14 21.95 -22.81 2.21
CA GLY A 14 21.56 -22.05 3.39
C GLY A 14 20.64 -20.87 3.11
N ALA A 15 19.73 -20.57 4.04
CA ALA A 15 18.97 -19.31 4.03
C ALA A 15 19.86 -18.09 4.42
N PRO A 16 19.60 -16.90 3.88
CA PRO A 16 20.22 -15.65 4.36
C PRO A 16 19.86 -15.35 5.83
N ARG A 17 20.73 -14.59 6.52
CA ARG A 17 20.71 -14.38 7.98
C ARG A 17 19.66 -13.37 8.47
N GLY A 18 19.05 -13.69 9.62
CA GLY A 18 18.29 -12.81 10.53
C GLY A 18 16.81 -12.59 10.17
N GLU A 19 15.88 -13.11 10.97
CA GLU A 19 14.45 -12.73 10.88
C GLU A 19 14.23 -11.31 11.40
N SER A 20 13.20 -10.61 10.93
CA SER A 20 12.89 -9.27 11.46
C SER A 20 12.27 -9.37 12.85
N GLU A 21 12.84 -8.61 13.80
CA GLU A 21 12.30 -8.46 15.16
C GLU A 21 11.28 -7.31 15.28
N LYS A 22 11.16 -6.44 14.26
CA LYS A 22 10.25 -5.29 14.29
C LYS A 22 8.78 -5.71 14.15
N ARG A 23 7.87 -4.95 14.77
CA ARG A 23 6.42 -5.21 14.79
C ARG A 23 5.64 -3.90 14.62
N PHE A 24 4.36 -4.02 14.26
CA PHE A 24 3.39 -2.94 14.46
C PHE A 24 3.25 -2.65 15.95
N SER A 25 2.69 -1.49 16.32
CA SER A 25 2.57 -1.08 17.73
C SER A 25 1.76 -2.04 18.60
N ASP A 26 0.87 -2.83 18.00
CA ASP A 26 0.08 -3.88 18.64
C ASP A 26 0.79 -5.25 18.70
N GLY A 27 2.06 -5.32 18.29
CA GLY A 27 2.83 -6.55 18.25
C GLY A 27 2.65 -7.39 16.98
N GLY A 28 1.78 -6.98 16.05
CA GLY A 28 1.56 -7.67 14.78
C GLY A 28 2.79 -7.65 13.87
N GLN A 29 3.01 -8.73 13.12
CA GLN A 29 4.02 -8.81 12.07
C GLN A 29 3.49 -8.35 10.72
N TYR A 30 2.21 -8.59 10.45
CA TYR A 30 1.63 -8.32 9.15
C TYR A 30 0.19 -7.80 9.22
N ARG A 31 -0.16 -7.07 8.15
CA ARG A 31 -1.50 -6.54 7.86
C ARG A 31 -1.87 -6.87 6.42
N PHE A 32 -3.15 -6.83 6.11
CA PHE A 32 -3.64 -6.96 4.74
C PHE A 32 -4.03 -5.61 4.14
N GLU A 33 -3.60 -5.36 2.91
CA GLU A 33 -4.03 -4.22 2.10
C GLU A 33 -4.68 -4.72 0.81
N VAL A 34 -5.85 -4.18 0.47
CA VAL A 34 -6.49 -4.41 -0.84
C VAL A 34 -6.42 -3.15 -1.69
N PRO A 35 -5.68 -3.16 -2.81
CA PRO A 35 -5.57 -2.00 -3.69
C PRO A 35 -6.66 -1.99 -4.78
N GLY A 36 -6.89 -0.82 -5.35
CA GLY A 36 -7.71 -0.65 -6.54
C GLY A 36 -9.20 -0.57 -6.26
N ILE A 37 -9.62 -0.27 -5.03
CA ILE A 37 -11.02 0.05 -4.73
C ILE A 37 -11.24 1.52 -5.03
N GLN A 38 -11.96 1.80 -6.12
CA GLN A 38 -11.97 3.14 -6.72
C GLN A 38 -13.13 4.02 -6.30
N ARG A 39 -14.24 3.44 -5.81
CA ARG A 39 -15.51 4.12 -5.56
C ARG A 39 -16.31 3.43 -4.44
N PRO A 40 -17.32 4.11 -3.87
CA PRO A 40 -18.13 3.57 -2.77
C PRO A 40 -18.70 2.18 -3.02
N GLY A 41 -19.35 1.93 -4.18
CA GLY A 41 -19.97 0.62 -4.45
C GLY A 41 -18.99 -0.56 -4.41
N ALA A 42 -17.77 -0.38 -4.93
CA ALA A 42 -16.73 -1.41 -4.86
C ALA A 42 -16.22 -1.62 -3.42
N MET A 43 -16.23 -0.57 -2.59
CA MET A 43 -15.84 -0.64 -1.19
C MET A 43 -16.90 -1.38 -0.37
N ALA A 44 -18.18 -1.08 -0.56
CA ALA A 44 -19.29 -1.80 0.06
C ALA A 44 -19.24 -3.30 -0.26
N ALA A 45 -19.09 -3.65 -1.54
CA ALA A 45 -18.99 -5.05 -1.96
C ALA A 45 -17.74 -5.77 -1.40
N LEU A 46 -16.64 -5.03 -1.18
CA LEU A 46 -15.45 -5.57 -0.52
C LEU A 46 -15.74 -5.87 0.96
N ILE A 47 -16.36 -4.94 1.68
CA ILE A 47 -16.72 -5.10 3.10
C ILE A 47 -17.67 -6.29 3.27
N ASP A 48 -18.73 -6.39 2.47
CA ASP A 48 -19.64 -7.53 2.48
C ASP A 48 -18.90 -8.87 2.32
N ALA A 49 -17.92 -8.92 1.41
CA ALA A 49 -17.15 -10.14 1.16
C ALA A 49 -16.19 -10.45 2.30
N MET A 50 -15.63 -9.44 2.96
CA MET A 50 -14.79 -9.63 4.16
C MET A 50 -15.59 -10.32 5.26
N GLU A 51 -16.81 -9.85 5.53
CA GLU A 51 -17.72 -10.44 6.52
C GLU A 51 -18.09 -11.88 6.14
N GLN A 52 -18.45 -12.12 4.88
CA GLN A 52 -18.84 -13.45 4.40
C GLN A 52 -17.70 -14.49 4.47
N GLN A 53 -16.45 -14.06 4.32
CA GLN A 53 -15.27 -14.94 4.31
C GLN A 53 -14.51 -14.96 5.64
N ASP A 54 -14.98 -14.19 6.63
CA ASP A 54 -14.34 -14.01 7.93
C ASP A 54 -12.83 -13.67 7.78
N VAL A 55 -12.55 -12.60 7.03
CA VAL A 55 -11.18 -12.10 6.83
C VAL A 55 -11.05 -10.64 7.22
N ARG A 56 -9.91 -10.33 7.83
CA ARG A 56 -9.56 -8.96 8.22
C ARG A 56 -8.69 -8.28 7.16
N VAL A 57 -9.21 -7.20 6.58
CA VAL A 57 -8.44 -6.24 5.77
C VAL A 57 -8.19 -5.01 6.64
N HIS A 58 -6.96 -4.50 6.61
CA HIS A 58 -6.56 -3.35 7.44
C HIS A 58 -6.58 -2.05 6.65
N ARG A 59 -6.36 -2.15 5.33
CA ARG A 59 -6.22 -1.00 4.45
C ARG A 59 -6.85 -1.24 3.10
N VAL A 60 -7.56 -0.24 2.62
CA VAL A 60 -8.05 -0.13 1.26
C VAL A 60 -7.37 1.04 0.58
N THR A 61 -6.97 0.87 -0.69
CA THR A 61 -6.30 1.94 -1.45
C THR A 61 -6.98 2.24 -2.77
N GLN A 62 -7.39 3.50 -2.94
CA GLN A 62 -7.79 4.09 -4.21
C GLN A 62 -6.55 4.52 -4.98
N THR A 63 -6.50 4.30 -6.30
CA THR A 63 -5.27 4.53 -7.09
C THR A 63 -5.43 5.47 -8.28
N ARG A 64 -6.63 6.00 -8.51
CA ARG A 64 -6.95 6.88 -9.63
C ARG A 64 -6.71 8.36 -9.33
N GLY A 65 -6.74 8.79 -8.08
CA GLY A 65 -6.64 10.21 -7.74
C GLY A 65 -7.81 10.71 -6.89
N ILE A 66 -7.53 11.48 -5.85
CA ILE A 66 -8.53 12.21 -5.04
C ILE A 66 -9.30 13.18 -5.94
N MET A 67 -8.61 13.88 -6.84
CA MET A 67 -9.22 14.81 -7.81
C MET A 67 -10.34 14.20 -8.70
N LEU A 68 -10.42 12.87 -8.78
CA LEU A 68 -11.42 12.16 -9.60
C LEU A 68 -12.60 11.61 -8.78
N LEU A 69 -12.63 11.89 -7.47
CA LEU A 69 -13.74 11.58 -6.58
C LEU A 69 -14.50 12.85 -6.24
N THR A 70 -15.82 12.76 -6.15
CA THR A 70 -16.66 13.78 -5.53
C THR A 70 -16.47 13.80 -4.01
N ASP A 71 -16.84 14.91 -3.36
CA ASP A 71 -16.79 14.99 -1.89
C ASP A 71 -17.67 13.90 -1.26
N THR A 72 -18.89 13.72 -1.79
CA THR A 72 -19.82 12.68 -1.36
C THR A 72 -19.22 11.27 -1.48
N GLU A 73 -18.53 10.93 -2.58
CA GLU A 73 -17.86 9.64 -2.70
C GLU A 73 -16.75 9.46 -1.65
N ILE A 74 -15.99 10.51 -1.33
CA ILE A 74 -14.95 10.47 -0.29
C ILE A 74 -15.59 10.28 1.08
N GLU A 75 -16.65 11.04 1.39
CA GLU A 75 -17.38 10.95 2.66
C GLU A 75 -18.01 9.58 2.89
N GLU A 76 -18.63 9.00 1.86
CA GLU A 76 -19.19 7.64 1.90
C GLU A 76 -18.10 6.59 2.16
N MET A 77 -16.98 6.67 1.44
CA MET A 77 -15.86 5.76 1.65
C MET A 77 -15.23 5.94 3.04
N ALA A 78 -15.07 7.18 3.50
CA ALA A 78 -14.55 7.48 4.83
C ALA A 78 -15.51 7.01 5.93
N GLY A 79 -16.82 7.12 5.73
CA GLY A 79 -17.86 6.59 6.61
C GLY A 79 -17.75 5.07 6.76
N MET A 80 -17.76 4.35 5.64
CA MET A 80 -17.58 2.90 5.64
C MET A 80 -16.25 2.48 6.30
N ALA A 81 -15.17 3.22 6.03
CA ALA A 81 -13.86 2.96 6.64
C ALA A 81 -13.89 3.10 8.17
N ARG A 82 -14.56 4.14 8.69
CA ARG A 82 -14.74 4.35 10.14
C ARG A 82 -15.55 3.25 10.78
N GLU A 83 -16.69 2.91 10.19
CA GLU A 83 -17.61 1.89 10.72
C GLU A 83 -16.95 0.51 10.80
N THR A 84 -16.11 0.18 9.83
CA THR A 84 -15.41 -1.11 9.74
C THR A 84 -14.03 -1.12 10.37
N GLY A 85 -13.51 0.03 10.81
CA GLY A 85 -12.19 0.16 11.41
C GLY A 85 -11.03 -0.13 10.45
N ILE A 86 -11.16 0.26 9.18
CA ILE A 86 -10.13 0.08 8.14
C ILE A 86 -9.53 1.41 7.71
N GLU A 87 -8.27 1.39 7.28
CA GLU A 87 -7.63 2.56 6.69
C GLU A 87 -8.15 2.80 5.27
N LEU A 88 -8.44 4.06 4.96
CA LEU A 88 -8.71 4.51 3.60
C LEU A 88 -7.53 5.34 3.10
N PHE A 89 -6.82 4.81 2.11
CA PHE A 89 -5.73 5.51 1.44
C PHE A 89 -6.18 6.01 0.07
N LEU A 90 -6.07 7.31 -0.15
CA LEU A 90 -6.38 7.94 -1.43
C LEU A 90 -5.11 8.43 -2.12
N SER A 91 -4.98 8.11 -3.41
CA SER A 91 -3.85 8.56 -4.22
C SER A 91 -3.98 10.02 -4.63
N VAL A 92 -2.89 10.79 -4.57
CA VAL A 92 -2.88 12.20 -5.03
C VAL A 92 -3.16 12.31 -6.52
N GLY A 93 -4.22 12.99 -6.91
CA GLY A 93 -4.70 13.10 -8.28
C GLY A 93 -3.71 13.71 -9.25
N PRO A 94 -3.33 14.99 -9.08
CA PRO A 94 -2.43 15.69 -10.00
C PRO A 94 -1.16 14.90 -10.28
N ARG A 95 -0.89 14.69 -11.57
CA ARG A 95 0.23 13.90 -12.11
C ARG A 95 0.29 14.06 -13.63
N ALA A 96 1.45 13.80 -14.24
CA ALA A 96 1.64 14.04 -15.66
C ALA A 96 0.67 13.28 -16.59
N THR A 97 0.08 12.16 -16.17
CA THR A 97 -0.94 11.43 -16.96
C THR A 97 -2.30 12.13 -17.03
N TYR A 98 -2.60 13.04 -16.11
CA TYR A 98 -3.81 13.88 -16.16
C TYR A 98 -3.55 15.32 -16.60
N ASP A 99 -2.28 15.73 -16.61
CA ASP A 99 -1.81 16.99 -17.18
C ASP A 99 -1.76 16.93 -18.72
N THR A 100 -1.48 18.08 -19.32
CA THR A 100 -1.18 18.35 -20.73
C THR A 100 0.10 17.68 -21.26
N SER A 101 0.81 16.88 -20.46
CA SER A 101 2.09 16.26 -20.81
C SER A 101 1.97 15.35 -22.04
N ALA A 102 2.46 15.82 -23.19
CA ALA A 102 2.60 14.97 -24.37
C ALA A 102 3.63 13.84 -24.12
N SER A 103 4.70 14.13 -23.38
CA SER A 103 5.73 13.15 -23.04
C SER A 103 5.18 11.95 -22.27
N ALA A 104 4.24 12.16 -21.34
CA ALA A 104 3.64 11.08 -20.55
C ALA A 104 2.86 10.06 -21.41
N ARG A 105 2.53 10.41 -22.67
CA ARG A 105 1.83 9.54 -23.62
C ARG A 105 2.78 8.68 -24.45
N THR A 106 4.09 8.91 -24.37
CA THR A 106 5.09 8.10 -25.06
C THR A 106 5.54 6.92 -24.19
N PRO A 107 6.03 5.81 -24.78
CA PRO A 107 6.53 4.67 -24.01
C PRO A 107 7.62 5.03 -22.99
N GLU A 108 8.51 5.96 -23.36
CA GLU A 108 9.60 6.41 -22.50
C GLU A 108 9.11 7.34 -21.39
N GLY A 109 8.26 8.31 -21.72
CA GLY A 109 7.75 9.26 -20.73
C GLY A 109 6.70 8.67 -19.79
N ALA A 110 6.01 7.58 -20.18
CA ALA A 110 5.09 6.86 -19.30
C ALA A 110 5.78 6.35 -18.02
N ARG A 111 7.09 6.06 -18.06
CA ARG A 111 7.87 5.61 -16.89
C ARG A 111 7.99 6.67 -15.80
N ILE A 112 7.89 7.95 -16.16
CA ILE A 112 7.90 9.10 -15.25
C ILE A 112 6.53 9.80 -15.21
N GLY A 113 5.50 9.21 -15.82
CA GLY A 113 4.20 9.84 -16.04
C GLY A 113 3.39 10.09 -14.76
N TYR A 114 3.78 9.43 -13.66
CA TYR A 114 3.14 9.63 -12.36
C TYR A 114 3.67 10.82 -11.57
N ARG A 115 4.74 11.48 -12.04
CA ARG A 115 5.37 12.60 -11.36
C ARG A 115 4.64 13.92 -11.62
N LEU A 116 4.82 14.86 -10.69
CA LEU A 116 4.34 16.24 -10.83
C LEU A 116 5.25 17.05 -11.75
N ARG A 117 4.70 18.12 -12.35
CA ARG A 117 5.40 18.96 -13.33
C ARG A 117 5.26 20.44 -12.99
N GLY A 118 6.35 21.06 -12.53
CA GLY A 118 6.37 22.49 -12.23
C GLY A 118 5.62 22.88 -10.95
N TYR A 119 5.65 24.18 -10.66
CA TYR A 119 5.13 24.73 -9.40
C TYR A 119 3.63 24.55 -9.24
N ASP A 120 2.84 24.88 -10.27
CA ASP A 120 1.38 24.85 -10.16
C ASP A 120 0.84 23.44 -9.90
N ASN A 121 1.39 22.40 -10.55
CA ASN A 121 1.00 21.01 -10.26
C ASN A 121 1.35 20.59 -8.84
N LEU A 122 2.42 21.14 -8.25
CA LEU A 122 2.75 20.93 -6.84
C LEU A 122 1.70 21.59 -5.93
N VAL A 123 1.30 22.83 -6.24
CA VAL A 123 0.20 23.50 -5.52
C VAL A 123 -1.09 22.68 -5.62
N TYR A 124 -1.48 22.25 -6.81
CA TYR A 124 -2.70 21.45 -7.01
C TYR A 124 -2.65 20.13 -6.23
N ALA A 125 -1.49 19.47 -6.19
CA ALA A 125 -1.32 18.24 -5.43
C ALA A 125 -1.47 18.45 -3.92
N VAL A 126 -0.96 19.56 -3.39
CA VAL A 126 -1.12 19.93 -1.97
C VAL A 126 -2.60 20.22 -1.66
N GLU A 127 -3.29 20.97 -2.50
CA GLU A 127 -4.72 21.26 -2.32
C GLU A 127 -5.60 20.01 -2.42
N ASP A 128 -5.24 19.06 -3.30
CA ASP A 128 -5.92 17.76 -3.40
C ASP A 128 -5.77 16.93 -2.10
N VAL A 129 -4.61 17.02 -1.44
CA VAL A 129 -4.37 16.39 -0.12
C VAL A 129 -5.15 17.08 0.99
N LYS A 130 -5.15 18.42 1.03
CA LYS A 130 -5.91 19.18 2.02
C LYS A 130 -7.40 18.86 1.95
N ARG A 131 -7.97 18.85 0.75
CA ARG A 131 -9.38 18.46 0.53
C ARG A 131 -9.68 17.08 1.11
N ALA A 132 -8.85 16.07 0.85
CA ALA A 132 -9.05 14.74 1.43
C ALA A 132 -8.97 14.77 2.97
N ALA A 133 -7.99 15.50 3.53
CA ALA A 133 -7.80 15.62 4.97
C ALA A 133 -8.96 16.32 5.69
N GLU A 134 -9.53 17.37 5.07
CA GLU A 134 -10.72 18.09 5.52
C GLU A 134 -11.96 17.19 5.56
N LEU A 135 -12.11 16.32 4.55
CA LEU A 135 -13.15 15.28 4.50
C LEU A 135 -12.87 14.08 5.42
N GLY A 136 -11.86 14.19 6.29
CA GLY A 136 -11.55 13.24 7.34
C GLY A 136 -10.59 12.12 6.94
N VAL A 137 -10.10 12.06 5.70
CA VAL A 137 -9.14 11.03 5.28
C VAL A 137 -7.81 11.22 5.99
N ARG A 138 -7.17 10.10 6.38
CA ARG A 138 -5.84 10.10 7.03
C ARG A 138 -4.77 9.32 6.28
N GLY A 139 -5.12 8.58 5.24
CA GLY A 139 -4.15 7.88 4.40
C GLY A 139 -3.98 8.54 3.02
N ILE A 140 -2.75 8.92 2.66
CA ILE A 140 -2.43 9.54 1.36
C ILE A 140 -1.34 8.74 0.66
N VAL A 141 -1.56 8.43 -0.63
CA VAL A 141 -0.54 7.80 -1.48
C VAL A 141 0.09 8.83 -2.43
N VAL A 142 1.40 9.01 -2.30
CA VAL A 142 2.20 9.91 -3.12
C VAL A 142 2.99 9.17 -4.19
N TYR A 143 3.30 9.89 -5.28
CA TYR A 143 4.00 9.38 -6.46
C TYR A 143 5.27 10.17 -6.80
N ASP A 144 5.65 11.08 -5.92
CA ASP A 144 6.75 12.02 -6.09
C ASP A 144 7.39 12.34 -4.74
N GLU A 145 8.72 12.25 -4.67
CA GLU A 145 9.53 12.48 -3.48
C GLU A 145 9.56 13.97 -3.08
N GLY A 146 9.45 14.87 -4.06
CA GLY A 146 9.35 16.31 -3.79
C GLY A 146 8.04 16.65 -3.08
N LEU A 147 6.92 16.11 -3.57
CA LEU A 147 5.63 16.20 -2.88
C LEU A 147 5.69 15.57 -1.49
N LEU A 148 6.26 14.37 -1.36
CA LEU A 148 6.44 13.71 -0.05
C LEU A 148 7.13 14.64 0.94
N TRP A 149 8.26 15.23 0.53
CA TRP A 149 9.01 16.16 1.36
C TRP A 149 8.18 17.39 1.76
N VAL A 150 7.45 18.00 0.81
CA VAL A 150 6.56 19.14 1.11
C VAL A 150 5.48 18.77 2.12
N LEU A 151 4.77 17.65 1.90
CA LEU A 151 3.71 17.20 2.81
C LEU A 151 4.27 16.83 4.18
N GLY A 152 5.44 16.21 4.24
CA GLY A 152 6.14 15.91 5.49
C GLY A 152 6.47 17.17 6.29
N ARG A 153 6.94 18.24 5.62
CA ARG A 153 7.18 19.55 6.24
C ARG A 153 5.89 20.21 6.70
N MET A 154 4.86 20.23 5.86
CA MET A 154 3.55 20.78 6.23
C MET A 154 2.94 20.06 7.44
N ARG A 155 3.05 18.73 7.52
CA ARG A 155 2.64 17.95 8.70
C ARG A 155 3.45 18.33 9.95
N ALA A 156 4.77 18.48 9.83
CA ALA A 156 5.63 18.88 10.95
C ALA A 156 5.37 20.32 11.43
N ASP A 157 5.00 21.21 10.51
CA ASP A 157 4.71 22.62 10.79
C ASP A 157 3.25 22.85 11.24
N GLY A 158 2.42 21.79 11.28
CA GLY A 158 1.03 21.83 11.73
C GLY A 158 0.00 22.28 10.69
N GLU A 159 0.42 22.43 9.42
CA GLU A 159 -0.45 22.78 8.28
C GLU A 159 -1.27 21.59 7.77
N LEU A 160 -0.86 20.35 8.12
CA LEU A 160 -1.61 19.12 7.88
C LEU A 160 -1.80 18.37 9.21
N PRO A 161 -2.85 17.53 9.32
CA PRO A 161 -3.08 16.74 10.53
C PRO A 161 -1.85 15.90 10.92
N ALA A 162 -1.49 15.90 12.19
CA ALA A 162 -0.32 15.16 12.68
C ALA A 162 -0.46 13.63 12.50
N ASP A 163 -1.71 13.15 12.44
CA ASP A 163 -2.10 11.76 12.20
C ASP A 163 -2.30 11.42 10.71
N LEU A 164 -1.97 12.35 9.79
CA LEU A 164 -1.97 12.08 8.35
C LEU A 164 -0.80 11.15 8.00
N HIS A 165 -1.07 9.95 7.49
CA HIS A 165 -0.07 9.01 7.01
C HIS A 165 0.23 9.16 5.51
N LEU A 166 1.52 9.26 5.19
CA LEU A 166 2.05 9.39 3.85
C LEU A 166 2.69 8.08 3.39
N LYS A 167 2.12 7.51 2.32
CA LYS A 167 2.56 6.26 1.72
C LYS A 167 3.17 6.48 0.35
N VAL A 168 4.36 5.91 0.10
CA VAL A 168 5.03 6.04 -1.20
C VAL A 168 4.61 4.92 -2.15
N SER A 169 4.21 5.30 -3.36
CA SER A 169 3.79 4.38 -4.42
C SER A 169 4.96 3.57 -5.01
N ALA A 170 4.70 2.30 -5.37
CA ALA A 170 5.67 1.47 -6.10
C ALA A 170 6.01 2.03 -7.50
N HIS A 171 5.24 3.00 -7.99
CA HIS A 171 5.53 3.71 -9.24
C HIS A 171 6.66 4.75 -9.11
N CYS A 172 7.11 5.07 -7.91
CA CYS A 172 8.31 5.87 -7.69
C CYS A 172 9.60 5.08 -7.99
N GLY A 173 9.54 3.75 -8.00
CA GLY A 173 10.65 2.90 -8.44
C GLY A 173 11.73 2.64 -7.38
N HIS A 174 11.49 2.94 -6.10
CA HIS A 174 12.46 2.68 -5.04
C HIS A 174 12.55 1.19 -4.70
N GLY A 175 13.78 0.66 -4.59
CA GLY A 175 14.00 -0.76 -4.33
C GLY A 175 15.30 -1.10 -3.61
N ASN A 176 15.97 -0.11 -3.01
CA ASN A 176 17.21 -0.32 -2.26
C ASN A 176 17.14 0.35 -0.87
N PRO A 177 17.99 -0.08 0.09
CA PRO A 177 17.91 0.40 1.47
C PRO A 177 18.13 1.90 1.64
N ALA A 178 19.05 2.49 0.87
CA ALA A 178 19.35 3.92 0.94
C ALA A 178 18.15 4.77 0.47
N SER A 179 17.48 4.35 -0.60
CA SER A 179 16.24 5.00 -1.05
C SER A 179 15.11 4.85 -0.03
N ALA A 180 14.93 3.66 0.57
CA ALA A 180 13.93 3.48 1.62
C ALA A 180 14.19 4.41 2.81
N ARG A 181 15.46 4.52 3.24
CA ARG A 181 15.87 5.42 4.32
C ARG A 181 15.60 6.89 3.97
N LEU A 182 15.96 7.32 2.77
CA LEU A 182 15.67 8.67 2.29
C LEU A 182 14.17 8.99 2.39
N LEU A 183 13.30 8.09 1.93
CA LEU A 183 11.84 8.30 2.00
C LEU A 183 11.33 8.43 3.43
N GLN A 184 11.83 7.61 4.36
CA GLN A 184 11.51 7.74 5.78
C GLN A 184 11.95 9.11 6.32
N ASP A 185 13.19 9.51 6.05
CA ASP A 185 13.77 10.76 6.58
C ASP A 185 13.03 12.01 6.06
N ILE A 186 12.39 11.93 4.87
CA ILE A 186 11.60 13.04 4.30
C ILE A 186 10.09 12.93 4.57
N GLY A 187 9.65 11.98 5.40
CA GLY A 187 8.32 11.96 6.00
C GLY A 187 7.37 10.85 5.55
N ALA A 188 7.85 9.78 4.89
CA ALA A 188 7.01 8.60 4.64
C ALA A 188 6.73 7.83 5.93
N ASP A 189 5.51 7.28 6.07
CA ASP A 189 5.11 6.35 7.14
C ASP A 189 5.00 4.91 6.64
N SER A 190 4.91 4.73 5.32
CA SER A 190 5.13 3.45 4.65
C SER A 190 5.61 3.63 3.20
N LEU A 191 6.21 2.58 2.63
CA LEU A 191 6.51 2.55 1.19
C LEU A 191 6.07 1.23 0.55
N ASN A 192 5.63 1.30 -0.70
CA ASN A 192 5.68 0.12 -1.56
C ASN A 192 7.02 0.17 -2.33
N PRO A 193 7.93 -0.79 -2.14
CA PRO A 193 9.09 -0.90 -3.01
C PRO A 193 8.67 -1.34 -4.42
N VAL A 194 9.64 -1.40 -5.34
CA VAL A 194 9.45 -2.13 -6.62
C VAL A 194 8.97 -3.55 -6.35
N ARG A 195 8.09 -4.03 -7.22
CA ARG A 195 7.13 -5.10 -6.89
C ARG A 195 7.78 -6.47 -6.76
N ASP A 196 8.83 -6.69 -7.54
CA ASP A 196 9.50 -7.96 -7.80
C ASP A 196 10.78 -8.16 -6.96
N LEU A 197 10.97 -7.40 -5.89
CA LEU A 197 12.10 -7.60 -4.98
C LEU A 197 12.06 -8.99 -4.35
N GLN A 198 13.21 -9.66 -4.40
CA GLN A 198 13.44 -10.95 -3.75
C GLN A 198 13.49 -10.79 -2.22
N ILE A 199 13.26 -11.89 -1.48
CA ILE A 199 13.28 -11.88 -0.01
C ILE A 199 14.55 -11.23 0.59
N PRO A 200 15.78 -11.54 0.13
CA PRO A 200 16.99 -10.90 0.69
C PRO A 200 17.03 -9.38 0.44
N MET A 201 16.46 -8.92 -0.68
CA MET A 201 16.36 -7.49 -0.98
C MET A 201 15.36 -6.82 -0.04
N LEU A 202 14.20 -7.44 0.21
CA LEU A 202 13.21 -6.94 1.18
C LEU A 202 13.78 -6.88 2.61
N ALA A 203 14.53 -7.91 3.03
CA ALA A 203 15.22 -7.93 4.31
C ALA A 203 16.19 -6.75 4.45
N SER A 204 16.98 -6.47 3.41
CA SER A 204 17.90 -5.33 3.43
C SER A 204 17.19 -3.98 3.53
N LEU A 205 15.98 -3.83 2.97
CA LEU A 205 15.17 -2.63 3.20
C LEU A 205 14.80 -2.53 4.67
N ARG A 206 14.31 -3.63 5.25
CA ARG A 206 13.83 -3.64 6.62
C ARG A 206 14.92 -3.26 7.63
N GLU A 207 16.16 -3.69 7.41
CA GLU A 207 17.30 -3.31 8.25
C GLU A 207 17.53 -1.78 8.30
N ALA A 208 17.27 -1.07 7.20
CA ALA A 208 17.59 0.35 7.07
C ALA A 208 16.52 1.33 7.59
N ILE A 209 15.28 0.88 7.72
CA ILE A 209 14.12 1.72 8.06
C ILE A 209 13.32 1.14 9.23
N ASP A 210 12.43 1.94 9.82
CA ASP A 210 11.48 1.57 10.88
C ASP A 210 10.02 1.60 10.40
N ILE A 211 9.71 2.38 9.36
CA ILE A 211 8.37 2.47 8.76
C ILE A 211 7.90 1.15 8.13
N SER A 212 6.60 0.95 7.92
CA SER A 212 6.12 -0.31 7.33
C SER A 212 6.49 -0.45 5.85
N ILE A 213 6.66 -1.69 5.41
CA ILE A 213 6.89 -2.02 4.00
C ILE A 213 5.59 -2.63 3.43
N ASP A 214 5.18 -2.19 2.26
CA ASP A 214 3.92 -2.61 1.65
C ASP A 214 4.24 -3.46 0.41
N VAL A 215 4.23 -4.78 0.58
CA VAL A 215 4.74 -5.75 -0.42
C VAL A 215 3.60 -6.33 -1.23
N HIS A 216 3.73 -6.27 -2.56
CA HIS A 216 2.77 -6.90 -3.47
C HIS A 216 2.94 -8.42 -3.42
N THR A 217 1.89 -9.13 -3.01
CA THR A 217 1.85 -10.60 -3.05
C THR A 217 1.52 -11.12 -4.45
N GLU A 218 1.00 -10.23 -5.30
CA GLU A 218 0.61 -10.47 -6.69
C GLU A 218 0.37 -9.13 -7.41
N ASN A 219 0.27 -9.16 -8.75
CA ASN A 219 0.09 -7.95 -9.55
C ASN A 219 -0.82 -8.13 -10.77
N PRO A 220 -1.41 -7.03 -11.30
CA PRO A 220 -2.07 -7.06 -12.59
C PRO A 220 -1.06 -7.36 -13.71
N LYS A 221 -1.55 -7.87 -14.84
CA LYS A 221 -0.72 -8.19 -16.02
C LYS A 221 0.12 -7.00 -16.49
N SER A 222 -0.43 -5.79 -16.44
CA SER A 222 0.28 -4.55 -16.81
C SER A 222 1.50 -4.23 -15.93
N SER A 223 1.65 -4.89 -14.78
CA SER A 223 2.71 -4.64 -13.79
C SER A 223 3.48 -5.92 -13.44
N GLY A 224 3.64 -6.80 -14.43
CA GLY A 224 4.43 -8.04 -14.33
C GLY A 224 3.59 -9.31 -14.17
N GLY A 225 2.35 -9.22 -13.70
CA GLY A 225 1.40 -10.34 -13.68
C GLY A 225 1.82 -11.56 -12.83
N PHE A 226 2.80 -11.42 -11.95
CA PHE A 226 3.27 -12.52 -11.11
C PHE A 226 2.34 -12.75 -9.91
N ILE A 227 2.40 -13.96 -9.38
CA ILE A 227 1.77 -14.39 -8.13
C ILE A 227 2.86 -15.03 -7.27
N ARG A 228 3.06 -14.53 -6.04
CA ARG A 228 4.13 -14.98 -5.13
C ARG A 228 3.62 -15.36 -3.75
N HIS A 229 2.40 -15.91 -3.65
CA HIS A 229 1.79 -16.26 -2.36
C HIS A 229 2.63 -17.22 -1.51
N TYR A 230 3.38 -18.13 -2.13
CA TYR A 230 4.29 -19.05 -1.42
C TYR A 230 5.46 -18.34 -0.73
N GLU A 231 5.81 -17.13 -1.17
CA GLU A 231 6.84 -16.32 -0.53
C GLU A 231 6.29 -15.50 0.66
N VAL A 232 4.97 -15.40 0.83
CA VAL A 232 4.35 -14.58 1.89
C VAL A 232 4.86 -14.92 3.29
N PRO A 233 4.94 -16.20 3.70
CA PRO A 233 5.59 -16.58 4.95
C PRO A 233 6.97 -15.95 5.16
N ASP A 234 7.82 -15.95 4.12
CA ASP A 234 9.15 -15.36 4.18
C ASP A 234 9.12 -13.83 4.12
N ILE A 235 8.20 -13.24 3.36
CA ILE A 235 7.97 -11.79 3.37
C ILE A 235 7.66 -11.33 4.80
N ILE A 236 6.77 -12.01 5.51
CA ILE A 236 6.45 -11.68 6.90
C ILE A 236 7.69 -11.84 7.77
N ARG A 237 8.34 -12.99 7.68
CA ARG A 237 9.48 -13.35 8.53
C ARG A 237 10.65 -12.37 8.41
N TYR A 238 10.94 -11.86 7.21
CA TYR A 238 12.12 -11.03 6.96
C TYR A 238 11.83 -9.53 6.75
N ALA A 239 10.58 -9.13 6.45
CA ALA A 239 10.23 -7.74 6.17
C ALA A 239 9.24 -7.12 7.17
N ALA A 240 8.77 -7.87 8.18
CA ALA A 240 7.87 -7.34 9.21
C ALA A 240 8.41 -6.07 9.89
N PRO A 241 7.58 -5.08 10.24
CA PRO A 241 6.14 -5.02 9.97
C PRO A 241 5.83 -4.76 8.50
N VAL A 242 4.90 -5.55 7.94
CA VAL A 242 4.60 -5.56 6.51
C VAL A 242 3.09 -5.48 6.22
N TYR A 243 2.69 -4.66 5.25
CA TYR A 243 1.39 -4.80 4.62
C TYR A 243 1.50 -5.75 3.42
N LEU A 244 0.72 -6.82 3.45
CA LEU A 244 0.54 -7.75 2.35
C LEU A 244 -0.50 -7.16 1.40
N LYS A 245 -0.02 -6.58 0.30
CA LYS A 245 -0.87 -5.97 -0.72
C LYS A 245 -1.36 -7.05 -1.68
N THR A 246 -2.64 -7.40 -1.52
CA THR A 246 -3.26 -8.61 -2.09
C THR A 246 -4.55 -8.24 -2.85
N GLY A 247 -4.91 -9.04 -3.86
CA GLY A 247 -6.00 -8.80 -4.80
C GLY A 247 -5.55 -8.17 -6.12
N GLY A 248 -4.26 -7.88 -6.30
CA GLY A 248 -3.73 -7.14 -7.47
C GLY A 248 -4.00 -7.83 -8.82
N SER A 249 -3.98 -9.17 -8.84
CA SER A 249 -4.13 -9.99 -10.05
C SER A 249 -5.50 -9.90 -10.71
N VAL A 250 -6.53 -9.53 -9.94
CA VAL A 250 -7.91 -9.36 -10.41
C VAL A 250 -8.06 -8.13 -11.33
N ALA A 251 -7.16 -7.15 -11.21
CA ALA A 251 -7.21 -5.93 -12.00
C ALA A 251 -6.69 -6.16 -13.44
N GLY A 252 -7.38 -5.60 -14.43
CA GLY A 252 -6.90 -5.60 -15.82
C GLY A 252 -5.61 -4.78 -15.98
N HIS A 253 -5.55 -3.59 -15.36
CA HIS A 253 -4.35 -2.75 -15.29
C HIS A 253 -4.32 -1.89 -14.01
N HIS A 254 -3.23 -1.15 -13.78
CA HIS A 254 -3.17 -0.19 -12.67
C HIS A 254 -4.19 0.95 -12.85
N GLY A 255 -4.90 1.34 -11.79
CA GLY A 255 -5.97 2.34 -11.86
C GLY A 255 -7.27 1.84 -12.51
N TRP A 256 -7.41 0.53 -12.73
CA TRP A 256 -8.65 -0.08 -13.24
C TRP A 256 -9.85 0.23 -12.34
N GLU A 257 -11.00 0.46 -12.96
CA GLU A 257 -12.28 0.64 -12.26
C GLU A 257 -12.81 -0.72 -11.82
N THR A 258 -12.60 -1.03 -10.54
CA THR A 258 -13.01 -2.31 -9.95
C THR A 258 -14.52 -2.36 -9.84
N THR A 259 -15.13 -3.39 -10.44
CA THR A 259 -16.55 -3.70 -10.25
C THR A 259 -16.77 -4.37 -8.90
N GLU A 260 -18.01 -4.40 -8.42
CA GLU A 260 -18.37 -5.10 -7.18
C GLU A 260 -17.95 -6.57 -7.20
N ALA A 261 -18.20 -7.28 -8.31
CA ALA A 261 -17.78 -8.67 -8.47
C ALA A 261 -16.25 -8.84 -8.37
N GLN A 262 -15.49 -7.90 -8.95
CA GLN A 262 -14.03 -7.90 -8.83
C GLN A 262 -13.57 -7.57 -7.41
N ALA A 263 -14.27 -6.69 -6.70
CA ALA A 263 -13.97 -6.40 -5.29
C ALA A 263 -14.12 -7.65 -4.41
N ARG A 264 -15.19 -8.44 -4.63
CA ARG A 264 -15.39 -9.74 -3.97
C ARG A 264 -14.28 -10.74 -4.31
N GLU A 265 -13.86 -10.79 -5.58
CA GLU A 265 -12.76 -11.67 -6.01
C GLU A 265 -11.40 -11.27 -5.40
N ARG A 266 -11.16 -9.98 -5.11
CA ARG A 266 -9.96 -9.57 -4.36
C ARG A 266 -9.94 -10.14 -2.95
N ILE A 267 -11.09 -10.22 -2.29
CA ILE A 267 -11.20 -10.86 -0.96
C ILE A 267 -10.91 -12.36 -1.04
N ARG A 268 -11.32 -13.03 -2.12
CA ARG A 268 -10.91 -14.42 -2.35
C ARG A 268 -9.38 -14.56 -2.42
N GLN A 269 -8.66 -13.60 -3.01
CA GLN A 269 -7.19 -13.63 -3.00
C GLN A 269 -6.62 -13.42 -1.59
N VAL A 270 -7.24 -12.57 -0.76
CA VAL A 270 -6.86 -12.42 0.66
C VAL A 270 -7.01 -13.75 1.41
N VAL A 271 -8.12 -14.47 1.20
CA VAL A 271 -8.33 -15.83 1.73
C VAL A 271 -7.21 -16.77 1.31
N LEU A 272 -6.84 -16.79 0.02
CA LEU A 272 -5.74 -17.62 -0.47
C LEU A 272 -4.41 -17.29 0.21
N VAL A 273 -4.11 -16.01 0.45
CA VAL A 273 -2.89 -15.59 1.15
C VAL A 273 -2.94 -15.98 2.63
N ARG A 274 -4.06 -15.73 3.33
CA ARG A 274 -4.27 -16.15 4.73
C ARG A 274 -4.02 -17.65 4.86
N ASP A 275 -4.63 -18.44 4.00
CA ASP A 275 -4.46 -19.89 3.99
C ASP A 275 -3.00 -20.32 3.74
N MET A 276 -2.21 -19.56 2.97
CA MET A 276 -0.77 -19.83 2.79
C MET A 276 0.02 -19.54 4.06
N ILE A 277 -0.34 -18.49 4.80
CA ILE A 277 0.27 -18.17 6.09
C ILE A 277 -0.05 -19.26 7.10
N GLU A 278 -1.32 -19.62 7.26
CA GLU A 278 -1.75 -20.67 8.21
C GLU A 278 -1.09 -22.03 7.93
N ARG A 279 -0.91 -22.39 6.65
CA ARG A 279 -0.27 -23.67 6.29
C ARG A 279 1.23 -23.69 6.51
N TYR A 280 1.93 -22.56 6.35
CA TYR A 280 3.39 -22.56 6.22
C TYR A 280 4.14 -21.70 7.24
N TYR A 281 3.44 -20.83 7.97
CA TYR A 281 3.95 -20.00 9.06
C TYR A 281 2.83 -19.68 10.07
N PRO A 282 2.22 -20.70 10.70
CA PRO A 282 1.08 -20.54 11.62
C PRO A 282 1.38 -19.69 12.86
N GLU A 283 2.66 -19.52 13.21
CA GLU A 283 3.11 -18.65 14.29
C GLU A 283 3.17 -17.16 13.90
N ALA A 284 2.90 -16.82 12.63
CA ALA A 284 2.82 -15.45 12.18
C ALA A 284 1.73 -14.68 12.94
N VAL A 285 2.06 -13.48 13.42
CA VAL A 285 1.13 -12.66 14.19
C VAL A 285 0.44 -11.65 13.28
N LEU A 286 -0.86 -11.84 13.03
CA LEU A 286 -1.70 -10.82 12.40
C LEU A 286 -1.87 -9.65 13.37
N SER A 287 -1.79 -8.42 12.85
CA SER A 287 -2.07 -7.21 13.63
C SER A 287 -3.56 -7.08 13.98
N GLU A 288 -3.86 -6.50 15.13
CA GLU A 288 -5.21 -6.18 15.60
C GLU A 288 -5.66 -4.75 15.26
N GLY A 289 -4.81 -3.96 14.61
CA GLY A 289 -5.16 -2.65 14.06
C GLY A 289 -5.09 -1.48 15.05
N GLY A 290 -4.18 -1.51 16.02
CA GLY A 290 -4.11 -0.48 17.09
C GLY A 290 -3.70 0.93 16.67
N ASP A 291 -2.92 1.09 15.59
CA ASP A 291 -2.38 2.38 15.10
C ASP A 291 -2.79 2.69 13.64
N LEU A 292 -3.95 2.18 13.22
CA LEU A 292 -4.46 2.40 11.87
C LEU A 292 -4.83 3.87 11.65
N SER A 293 -4.49 4.40 10.47
CA SER A 293 -4.92 5.72 9.99
C SER A 293 -6.38 5.71 9.53
N ILE A 294 -7.29 5.38 10.44
CA ILE A 294 -8.74 5.36 10.18
C ILE A 294 -9.19 6.81 9.94
N PRO A 295 -10.06 7.07 8.94
CA PRO A 295 -10.62 8.40 8.75
C PRO A 295 -11.32 8.92 10.02
N VAL A 296 -11.38 10.24 10.19
CA VAL A 296 -12.13 10.88 11.28
C VAL A 296 -13.43 11.49 10.76
N GLY A 297 -14.37 11.85 11.64
CA GLY A 297 -15.54 12.61 11.22
C GLY A 297 -15.13 13.95 10.59
N GLY A 298 -15.66 14.28 9.41
CA GLY A 298 -15.44 15.59 8.79
C GLY A 298 -15.96 16.70 9.70
N GLY A 299 -15.20 17.79 9.79
CA GLY A 299 -15.58 18.99 10.56
C GLY A 299 -16.63 19.83 9.85
#